data_AF-A0A517PM55-F1
#
_entry.id   AF-A0A517PM55-F1
#
_cell.length_a   1.000
_cell.length_b   1.000
_cell.length_c   1.000
_cell.angle_alpha   90.00
_cell.angle_beta   90.00
_cell.angle_gamma   90.00
#
_symmetry.space_group_name_H-M   'P 1'
#
loop_
_entity.id
_entity.type
_entity.pdbx_description
1 polymer ?
#
loop_
_entity_poly.entity_id
_entity_poly.type
_entity_poly.pdbx_seq_one_letter_code
_entity_poly.pdbx_strand_id
1 'polypeptide(L)'
;MYEFDVERLSPEQRAMVALWESHLAAEFETKDADASCGTMTDVPYVNHVPTIMGGVGHRQLNHFYDRYFIPNMPDDLEMEIITRTVGLDRIVDEFVIRYAFS
;
A
#
# COMPACT_ATOMS: atom_id res chain seq x y z
N MET A 1 13.43 -15.70 -6.25
CA MET A 1 12.30 -15.43 -5.35
C MET A 1 12.82 -14.49 -4.30
N TYR A 2 12.21 -13.32 -4.15
CA TYR A 2 12.56 -12.38 -3.10
C TYR A 2 12.39 -13.08 -1.74
N GLU A 3 13.43 -13.06 -0.90
CA GLU A 3 13.41 -13.65 0.43
C GLU A 3 13.61 -12.53 1.44
N PHE A 4 12.54 -12.17 2.14
CA PHE A 4 12.54 -11.14 3.17
C PHE A 4 12.65 -11.78 4.56
N ASP A 5 13.83 -11.68 5.16
CA ASP A 5 14.07 -12.21 6.50
C ASP A 5 13.53 -11.24 7.57
N VAL A 6 12.23 -11.39 7.89
CA VAL A 6 11.52 -10.61 8.91
C VAL A 6 12.09 -10.80 10.32
N GLU A 7 12.79 -11.91 10.58
CA GLU A 7 13.36 -12.22 11.90
C GLU A 7 14.57 -11.35 12.23
N ARG A 8 15.22 -10.76 11.22
CA ARG A 8 16.33 -9.81 11.41
C ARG A 8 15.88 -8.41 11.83
N LEU A 9 14.60 -8.11 11.75
CA LEU A 9 14.06 -6.79 12.09
C LEU A 9 13.93 -6.59 13.60
N SER A 10 13.90 -5.34 14.04
CA SER A 10 13.45 -5.03 15.40
C SER A 10 11.94 -5.32 15.57
N PRO A 11 11.44 -5.45 16.81
CA PRO A 11 10.00 -5.55 17.06
C PRO A 11 9.18 -4.41 16.42
N GLU A 12 9.68 -3.18 16.47
CA GLU A 12 9.03 -1.99 15.90
C GLU A 12 8.99 -2.07 14.37
N GLN A 13 10.10 -2.49 13.75
CA GLN A 13 10.17 -2.69 12.30
C GLN A 13 9.22 -3.80 11.84
N ARG A 14 9.09 -4.90 12.60
CA ARG A 14 8.10 -5.94 12.33
C ARG A 14 6.67 -5.41 12.43
N ALA A 15 6.37 -4.59 13.43
CA ALA A 15 5.05 -3.99 13.59
C ALA A 15 4.72 -3.06 12.41
N MET A 16 5.67 -2.25 11.95
CA MET A 16 5.51 -1.43 10.75
C MET A 16 5.25 -2.27 9.50
N VAL A 17 6.00 -3.35 9.31
CA VAL A 17 5.78 -4.29 8.20
C VAL A 17 4.39 -4.90 8.27
N ALA A 18 3.96 -5.38 9.44
CA ALA A 18 2.64 -5.99 9.60
C ALA A 18 1.49 -5.00 9.30
N LEU A 19 1.64 -3.74 9.72
CA LEU A 19 0.68 -2.68 9.39
C LEU A 19 0.64 -2.41 7.88
N TRP A 20 1.81 -2.34 7.23
CA TRP A 20 1.92 -2.11 5.80
C TRP A 20 1.37 -3.28 4.96
N GLU A 21 1.60 -4.53 5.36
CA GLU A 21 0.98 -5.70 4.72
C GLU A 21 -0.54 -5.68 4.85
N SER A 22 -1.07 -5.31 6.03
CA SER A 22 -2.52 -5.17 6.25
C SER A 22 -3.10 -4.06 5.36
N HIS A 23 -2.37 -2.97 5.18
CA HIS A 23 -2.74 -1.86 4.29
C HIS A 23 -2.78 -2.31 2.83
N LEU A 24 -1.74 -2.99 2.33
CA LEU A 24 -1.70 -3.51 0.95
C LEU A 24 -2.79 -4.56 0.70
N ALA A 25 -3.06 -5.45 1.66
CA ALA A 25 -4.15 -6.41 1.54
C ALA A 25 -5.53 -5.71 1.47
N ALA A 26 -5.71 -4.60 2.19
CA ALA A 26 -6.92 -3.79 2.07
C ALA A 26 -7.07 -3.19 0.67
N GLU A 27 -5.98 -2.68 0.08
CA GLU A 27 -6.00 -2.02 -1.24
C GLU A 27 -6.15 -3.00 -2.41
N PHE A 28 -5.35 -4.08 -2.42
CA PHE A 28 -5.15 -4.90 -3.61
C PHE A 28 -5.86 -6.26 -3.55
N GLU A 29 -6.07 -6.83 -2.35
CA GLU A 29 -6.72 -8.13 -2.21
C GLU A 29 -8.22 -7.99 -1.93
N THR A 30 -8.56 -7.27 -0.87
CA THR A 30 -9.96 -7.09 -0.43
C THR A 30 -10.65 -5.91 -1.10
N LYS A 31 -9.89 -5.02 -1.74
CA LYS A 31 -10.38 -3.84 -2.46
C LYS A 31 -11.32 -2.99 -1.56
N ASP A 32 -10.93 -2.78 -0.31
CA ASP A 32 -11.70 -2.06 0.73
C ASP A 32 -11.03 -0.72 1.10
N ALA A 33 -11.64 0.37 0.65
CA ALA A 33 -11.16 1.73 0.90
C ALA A 33 -11.23 2.13 2.38
N ASP A 34 -12.26 1.67 3.11
CA ASP A 34 -12.45 1.99 4.53
C ASP A 34 -11.40 1.25 5.37
N ALA A 35 -11.17 -0.04 5.08
CA ALA A 35 -10.14 -0.83 5.73
C ALA A 35 -8.74 -0.26 5.47
N SER A 36 -8.42 0.13 4.23
CA SER A 36 -7.13 0.76 3.89
C SER A 36 -6.96 2.07 4.68
N CYS A 37 -7.95 2.96 4.64
CA CYS A 37 -7.92 4.21 5.40
C CYS A 37 -7.84 3.99 6.92
N GLY A 38 -8.38 2.89 7.44
CA GLY A 38 -8.35 2.52 8.86
C GLY A 38 -6.96 2.13 9.38
N THR A 39 -6.02 1.80 8.50
CA THR A 39 -4.62 1.51 8.87
C THR A 39 -3.72 2.75 8.91
N MET A 40 -4.24 3.91 8.48
CA MET A 40 -3.46 5.14 8.40
C MET A 40 -3.46 5.93 9.71
N THR A 41 -2.55 6.89 9.84
CA THR A 41 -2.50 7.82 10.99
C THR A 41 -3.69 8.77 11.02
N ASP A 42 -3.89 9.52 12.11
CA ASP A 42 -5.01 10.48 12.27
C ASP A 42 -5.06 11.57 11.17
N VAL A 43 -3.90 11.96 10.65
CA VAL A 43 -3.75 12.96 9.59
C VAL A 43 -2.87 12.41 8.47
N PRO A 44 -3.40 11.47 7.68
CA PRO A 44 -2.62 10.78 6.66
C PRO A 44 -2.49 11.60 5.39
N TYR A 45 -1.50 11.29 4.56
CA TYR A 45 -1.38 11.86 3.22
C TYR A 45 -0.82 10.82 2.26
N VAL A 46 -1.29 10.85 1.01
CA VAL A 46 -0.82 9.99 -0.09
C VAL A 46 -0.56 10.87 -1.31
N ASN A 47 0.52 10.57 -2.02
CA ASN A 47 0.86 11.21 -3.29
C ASN A 47 1.38 10.18 -4.30
N HIS A 48 0.58 9.91 -5.33
CA HIS A 48 1.01 9.24 -6.54
C HIS A 48 1.80 10.22 -7.41
N VAL A 49 3.11 10.28 -7.16
CA VAL A 49 4.03 11.29 -7.73
C VAL A 49 3.89 11.51 -9.25
N PRO A 50 3.76 10.47 -10.11
CA PRO A 50 3.66 10.69 -11.56
C PRO A 50 2.41 11.46 -12.00
N THR A 51 1.31 11.38 -11.23
CA THR A 51 0.02 11.97 -11.57
C THR A 51 -0.38 13.11 -10.62
N ILE A 52 0.36 13.30 -9.52
CA ILE A 52 0.06 14.25 -8.45
C ILE A 52 -1.35 13.98 -7.87
N MET A 53 -1.79 12.72 -7.89
CA MET A 53 -3.07 12.30 -7.31
C MET A 53 -2.88 11.79 -5.88
N GLY A 54 -3.93 11.89 -5.07
CA GLY A 54 -3.95 11.47 -3.68
C GLY A 54 -4.78 12.42 -2.83
N GLY A 55 -4.34 12.70 -1.60
CA GLY A 55 -5.04 13.59 -0.69
C GLY A 55 -4.41 13.69 0.69
N VAL A 56 -5.00 14.54 1.53
CA VAL A 56 -4.62 14.75 2.93
C VAL A 56 -5.84 14.62 3.84
N GLY A 57 -5.71 13.87 4.94
CA GLY A 57 -6.78 13.57 5.86
C GLY A 57 -7.65 12.40 5.40
N HIS A 58 -8.24 11.67 6.35
CA HIS A 58 -9.11 10.51 6.06
C HIS A 58 -10.21 10.81 5.05
N ARG A 59 -10.87 11.98 5.12
CA ARG A 59 -11.97 12.30 4.20
C ARG A 59 -11.51 12.37 2.74
N GLN A 60 -10.35 13.00 2.48
CA GLN A 60 -9.85 13.11 1.12
C GLN A 60 -9.33 11.76 0.61
N LEU A 61 -8.62 11.02 1.47
CA LEU A 61 -8.09 9.72 1.09
C LEU A 61 -9.21 8.71 0.86
N ASN A 62 -10.20 8.61 1.74
CA ASN A 62 -11.33 7.70 1.53
C ASN A 62 -12.04 7.99 0.20
N HIS A 63 -12.29 9.26 -0.13
CA HIS A 63 -12.84 9.65 -1.43
C HIS A 63 -11.91 9.26 -2.59
N PHE A 64 -10.61 9.49 -2.47
CA PHE A 64 -9.63 9.12 -3.49
C PHE A 64 -9.61 7.61 -3.75
N TYR A 65 -9.53 6.83 -2.68
CA TYR A 65 -9.48 5.37 -2.71
C TYR A 65 -10.76 4.75 -3.26
N ASP A 66 -11.92 5.20 -2.78
CA ASP A 66 -13.25 4.72 -3.19
C ASP A 66 -13.62 5.08 -4.64
N ARG A 67 -13.10 6.19 -5.18
CA ARG A 67 -13.57 6.71 -6.49
C ARG A 67 -12.57 6.62 -7.62
N TYR A 68 -11.28 6.70 -7.32
CA TYR A 68 -10.25 6.86 -8.35
C TYR A 68 -9.19 5.76 -8.30
N PHE A 69 -8.85 5.24 -7.14
CA PHE A 69 -7.78 4.25 -7.03
C PHE A 69 -8.30 2.82 -7.16
N ILE A 70 -9.03 2.31 -6.17
CA ILE A 70 -9.40 0.89 -6.08
C ILE A 70 -10.31 0.43 -7.24
N PRO A 71 -11.39 1.16 -7.62
CA PRO A 71 -12.27 0.69 -8.68
C PRO A 71 -11.66 0.65 -10.08
N ASN A 72 -10.55 1.38 -10.30
CA ASN A 72 -9.89 1.45 -11.61
C ASN A 72 -8.76 0.44 -11.77
N MET A 73 -8.54 -0.42 -10.76
CA MET A 73 -7.59 -1.52 -10.86
C MET A 73 -8.17 -2.65 -11.72
N PRO A 74 -7.41 -3.17 -12.71
CA PRO A 74 -7.79 -4.39 -13.42
C PRO A 74 -8.10 -5.54 -12.47
N ASP A 75 -9.01 -6.43 -12.88
CA ASP A 75 -9.38 -7.61 -12.08
C ASP A 75 -8.26 -8.65 -12.00
N ASP A 76 -7.35 -8.65 -12.98
CA ASP A 76 -6.17 -9.51 -13.07
C ASP A 76 -4.88 -8.80 -12.68
N LEU A 77 -4.98 -7.70 -11.93
CA LEU A 77 -3.79 -7.00 -11.41
C LEU A 77 -3.02 -7.91 -10.45
N GLU A 78 -1.76 -8.16 -10.77
CA GLU A 78 -0.80 -8.87 -9.94
C GLU A 78 0.32 -7.92 -9.50
N MET A 79 0.69 -7.98 -8.22
CA MET A 79 1.84 -7.26 -7.67
C MET A 79 2.92 -8.25 -7.21
N GLU A 80 4.13 -8.12 -7.76
CA GLU A 80 5.29 -8.94 -7.42
C GLU A 80 6.36 -8.08 -6.74
N ILE A 81 6.61 -8.30 -5.44
CA ILE A 81 7.68 -7.60 -4.71
C ILE A 81 9.05 -8.11 -5.18
N ILE A 82 9.93 -7.17 -5.55
CA ILE A 82 11.32 -7.41 -5.96
C ILE A 82 12.25 -7.17 -4.78
N THR A 83 12.10 -6.04 -4.08
CA THR A 83 12.83 -5.73 -2.85
C THR A 83 11.98 -4.94 -1.86
N ARG A 84 12.27 -5.11 -0.57
CA ARG A 84 11.80 -4.22 0.50
C ARG A 84 12.96 -3.84 1.41
N THR A 85 13.07 -2.55 1.69
CA THR A 85 13.98 -1.98 2.68
C THR A 85 13.19 -1.39 3.83
N VAL A 86 13.51 -1.78 5.06
CA VAL A 86 12.86 -1.27 6.28
C VAL A 86 13.82 -0.37 7.05
N GLY A 87 13.48 0.92 7.12
CA GLY A 87 14.18 1.91 7.93
C GLY A 87 13.70 1.92 9.38
N LEU A 88 13.97 3.01 10.08
CA LEU A 88 13.43 3.24 11.43
C LEU A 88 11.98 3.71 11.40
N ASP A 89 11.60 4.45 10.37
CA ASP A 89 10.33 5.18 10.26
C ASP A 89 9.69 5.08 8.85
N ARG A 90 10.24 4.23 7.97
CA ARG A 90 9.79 4.08 6.58
C ARG A 90 10.00 2.68 6.05
N ILE A 91 9.17 2.31 5.09
CA ILE A 91 9.31 1.13 4.24
C ILE A 91 9.47 1.62 2.80
N VAL A 92 10.38 1.02 2.05
CA VAL A 92 10.56 1.27 0.61
C VAL A 92 10.45 -0.06 -0.10
N ASP A 93 9.44 -0.18 -0.96
CA ASP A 93 9.18 -1.35 -1.77
C ASP A 93 9.50 -1.07 -3.24
N GLU A 94 10.18 -2.01 -3.86
CA GLU A 94 10.32 -2.13 -5.31
C GLU A 94 9.49 -3.34 -5.74
N PHE A 95 8.57 -3.13 -6.68
CA PHE A 95 7.69 -4.18 -7.16
C PHE A 95 7.38 -4.02 -8.64
N VAL A 96 6.92 -5.10 -9.27
CA VAL A 96 6.38 -5.11 -10.63
C VAL A 96 4.88 -5.30 -10.55
N ILE A 97 4.11 -4.40 -11.18
CA ILE A 97 2.68 -4.60 -11.42
C ILE A 97 2.49 -5.20 -12.81
N ARG A 98 1.68 -6.27 -12.91
CA ARG A 98 1.31 -6.91 -14.17
C ARG A 98 -0.22 -6.97 -14.28
N TYR A 99 -0.74 -6.78 -15.48
CA TYR A 99 -2.14 -6.99 -15.83
C TYR A 99 -2.22 -7.15 -17.35
N ALA A 100 -3.24 -7.83 -17.86
CA ALA A 100 -3.49 -7.95 -19.28
C ALA A 100 -4.32 -6.77 -19.79
N PHE A 101 -4.04 -6.32 -21.01
CA PHE A 101 -4.95 -5.44 -21.74
C PHE A 101 -5.99 -6.31 -22.47
N SER A 102 -7.26 -6.16 -22.12
CA SER A 102 -8.39 -6.76 -22.83
C SER A 102 -8.91 -5.87 -23.96
#